data_AF-D6RKK6-F1
#
_entry.id   AF-D6RKK6-F1
#
_cell.length_a   1.000
_cell.length_b   1.000
_cell.length_c   1.000
_cell.angle_alpha   90.00
_cell.angle_beta   90.00
_cell.angle_gamma   90.00
#
_symmetry.space_group_name_H-M   'P 1'
#
loop_
_entity.id
_entity.type
_entity.pdbx_description
1 polymer ?
#
loop_
_entity_poly.entity_id
_entity_poly.type
_entity_poly.pdbx_seq_one_letter_code
_entity_poly.pdbx_strand_id
1 'polypeptide(L)'
;MANSRWIVVDNRDSGIAYEGPWFTVNDSFDNVGNFGPTYLSTLHGTNETARLSYEFDGSEIKLLGTNRPRNSSGVIDPTWDCLIDGVSIGPTRPFEFAENNWVFCDWRNGLPGRHTLEVQVRSEGQTFWVDQIQYLPSPGAEVEKPAVMVGIQDHAIKYGKGWTTLGGTANMTRERGSVVEVEFIGTRLSWWGFIPTELPHDSTSGAFAIDGEEPTNFPLRGLPEESATIYNQMFFQTAELLPGPHKLFVMYRGSSSTTPLTLTHLLIHDGNFTAPGPDEPSIFDTANTPEPSLPPSALPDTGNKTPVGAIVGGTLGGLFLLALTAFIVVFLRRRKKRSEAGPFMDTTGPTPYDVTGTGYVSGGPSSPSFDPHLMYNPVPVAGGPGHRSMPSQSTDQTYDHPTIAGSPPAMPHHPPTFTKAQLAYGISNPDPSVSSGQSRTHQTSASDGNTNGSTGVGSRVIRHEDSGVRLNSPEDVVEIPPMYTPS
;
A
#
# COMPACT_ATOMS: atom_id res chain seq x y z
N MET A 1 16.19 -7.97 15.52
CA MET A 1 16.94 -7.32 14.42
C MET A 1 16.08 -6.16 13.96
N ALA A 2 16.66 -4.98 13.76
CA ALA A 2 15.92 -3.84 13.21
C ALA A 2 15.47 -4.20 11.78
N ASN A 3 14.24 -3.85 11.42
CA ASN A 3 13.76 -4.05 10.05
C ASN A 3 14.32 -2.90 9.19
N SER A 4 14.87 -3.20 8.02
CA SER A 4 15.22 -2.14 7.05
C SER A 4 13.94 -1.63 6.38
N ARG A 5 13.94 -0.35 6.03
CA ARG A 5 12.92 0.32 5.21
C ARG A 5 13.38 0.35 3.76
N TRP A 6 12.43 0.36 2.83
CA TRP A 6 12.76 0.44 1.41
C TRP A 6 13.30 1.82 1.06
N ILE A 7 14.32 1.87 0.22
CA ILE A 7 14.82 3.09 -0.40
C ILE A 7 14.20 3.21 -1.78
N VAL A 8 13.76 4.40 -2.13
CA VAL A 8 13.20 4.75 -3.44
C VAL A 8 14.20 5.61 -4.20
N VAL A 9 14.48 5.23 -5.42
CA VAL A 9 15.44 5.88 -6.32
C VAL A 9 14.66 6.35 -7.55
N ASP A 10 14.73 7.64 -7.83
CA ASP A 10 14.12 8.24 -9.01
C ASP A 10 14.84 7.76 -10.27
N ASN A 11 14.12 7.59 -11.38
CA ASN A 11 14.72 7.28 -12.68
C ASN A 11 15.72 8.33 -13.20
N ARG A 12 15.80 9.54 -12.62
CA ARG A 12 16.84 10.53 -12.97
C ARG A 12 18.05 10.46 -12.05
N ASP A 13 18.09 9.52 -11.12
CA ASP A 13 19.25 9.33 -10.25
C ASP A 13 20.50 9.02 -11.09
N SER A 14 21.60 9.74 -10.78
CA SER A 14 22.85 9.61 -11.53
C SER A 14 23.54 8.25 -11.36
N GLY A 15 23.15 7.45 -10.37
CA GLY A 15 23.60 6.07 -10.20
C GLY A 15 22.98 5.10 -11.21
N ILE A 16 21.95 5.51 -11.95
CA ILE A 16 21.35 4.69 -13.00
C ILE A 16 22.09 4.93 -14.32
N ALA A 17 22.71 3.89 -14.84
CA ALA A 17 23.40 3.92 -16.12
C ALA A 17 22.48 3.42 -17.24
N TYR A 18 22.09 4.34 -18.12
CA TYR A 18 21.26 4.11 -19.30
C TYR A 18 22.15 3.92 -20.55
N GLU A 19 22.11 2.74 -21.17
CA GLU A 19 22.83 2.43 -22.42
C GLU A 19 21.85 2.24 -23.59
N GLY A 20 22.08 2.92 -24.70
CA GLY A 20 21.22 2.88 -25.89
C GLY A 20 20.30 4.11 -26.02
N PRO A 21 19.27 4.05 -26.89
CA PRO A 21 18.42 5.19 -27.21
C PRO A 21 17.34 5.41 -26.14
N TRP A 22 17.73 5.98 -25.01
CA TRP A 22 16.82 6.41 -23.95
C TRP A 22 16.40 7.88 -24.12
N PHE A 23 15.18 8.20 -23.70
CA PHE A 23 14.64 9.55 -23.69
C PHE A 23 13.76 9.78 -22.46
N THR A 24 13.53 11.04 -22.09
CA THR A 24 12.75 11.40 -20.90
C THR A 24 11.42 12.06 -21.27
N VAL A 25 10.38 11.80 -20.48
CA VAL A 25 9.11 12.52 -20.54
C VAL A 25 8.68 12.98 -19.15
N ASN A 26 7.93 14.08 -19.08
CA ASN A 26 7.43 14.67 -17.84
C ASN A 26 5.91 14.80 -17.92
N ASP A 27 5.22 14.66 -16.79
CA ASP A 27 3.80 14.98 -16.53
C ASP A 27 2.75 14.34 -17.47
N SER A 28 3.16 13.48 -18.40
CA SER A 28 2.30 12.98 -19.48
C SER A 28 1.59 11.67 -19.14
N PHE A 29 1.99 11.01 -18.05
CA PHE A 29 1.53 9.65 -17.72
C PHE A 29 0.82 9.54 -16.37
N ASP A 30 0.68 10.62 -15.59
CA ASP A 30 0.16 10.54 -14.22
C ASP A 30 -1.31 10.07 -14.10
N ASN A 31 -2.04 10.09 -15.21
CA ASN A 31 -3.44 9.65 -15.27
C ASN A 31 -3.60 8.30 -16.01
N VAL A 32 -2.52 7.54 -16.20
CA VAL A 32 -2.56 6.24 -16.86
C VAL A 32 -2.88 5.13 -15.86
N GLY A 33 -3.99 4.44 -16.11
CA GLY A 33 -4.44 3.33 -15.27
C GLY A 33 -5.05 3.79 -13.95
N ASN A 34 -5.17 2.87 -12.99
CA ASN A 34 -5.67 3.17 -11.65
C ASN A 34 -4.62 2.99 -10.55
N PHE A 35 -3.36 2.74 -10.91
CA PHE A 35 -2.25 2.57 -9.98
C PHE A 35 -1.53 3.86 -9.55
N GLY A 36 -2.18 5.01 -9.77
CA GLY A 36 -1.69 6.32 -9.33
C GLY A 36 -0.70 6.98 -10.30
N PRO A 37 -0.18 8.17 -9.95
CA PRO A 37 0.76 8.91 -10.79
C PRO A 37 2.13 8.25 -10.83
N THR A 38 2.97 8.71 -11.76
CA THR A 38 4.38 8.33 -11.83
C THR A 38 5.18 9.01 -10.71
N TYR A 39 6.28 8.40 -10.29
CA TYR A 39 7.12 8.98 -9.25
C TYR A 39 7.77 10.27 -9.73
N LEU A 40 7.57 11.34 -8.94
CA LEU A 40 7.98 12.71 -9.27
C LEU A 40 7.50 13.20 -10.66
N SER A 41 6.47 12.57 -11.22
CA SER A 41 5.89 12.88 -12.53
C SER A 41 6.88 12.75 -13.70
N THR A 42 7.81 11.78 -13.65
CA THR A 42 8.85 11.63 -14.67
C THR A 42 9.04 10.18 -15.13
N LEU A 43 9.34 9.97 -16.41
CA LEU A 43 9.64 8.64 -16.96
C LEU A 43 10.88 8.68 -17.87
N HIS A 44 11.64 7.59 -17.87
CA HIS A 44 12.65 7.27 -18.87
C HIS A 44 12.11 6.19 -19.79
N GLY A 45 12.07 6.46 -21.09
CA GLY A 45 11.54 5.59 -22.12
C GLY A 45 12.61 5.10 -23.08
N THR A 46 12.41 3.90 -23.62
CA THR A 46 13.09 3.44 -24.85
C THR A 46 12.11 2.63 -25.69
N ASN A 47 12.21 2.77 -27.01
CA ASN A 47 11.38 2.06 -27.99
C ASN A 47 12.23 1.22 -28.96
N GLU A 48 13.49 0.94 -28.60
CA GLU A 48 14.41 0.09 -29.34
C GLU A 48 15.12 -0.89 -28.38
N THR A 49 16.23 -1.49 -28.83
CA THR A 49 17.09 -2.30 -27.93
C THR A 49 17.95 -1.37 -27.07
N ALA A 50 17.84 -1.51 -25.75
CA ALA A 50 18.58 -0.71 -24.79
C ALA A 50 18.84 -1.50 -23.50
N ARG A 51 19.71 -0.96 -22.64
CA ARG A 51 20.02 -1.54 -21.33
C ARG A 51 19.97 -0.46 -20.25
N LEU A 52 19.62 -0.87 -19.05
CA LEU A 52 19.75 -0.08 -17.83
C LEU A 52 20.54 -0.89 -16.81
N SER A 53 21.39 -0.24 -16.03
CA SER A 53 22.04 -0.86 -14.87
C SER A 53 22.02 0.05 -13.65
N TYR A 54 21.99 -0.54 -12.46
CA TYR A 54 22.01 0.15 -11.17
C TYR A 54 22.72 -0.70 -10.12
N GLU A 55 23.73 -0.12 -9.46
CA GLU A 55 24.44 -0.75 -8.35
C GLU A 55 23.75 -0.41 -7.02
N PHE A 56 23.58 -1.40 -6.15
CA PHE A 56 22.96 -1.21 -4.84
C PHE A 56 23.60 -2.12 -3.78
N ASP A 57 23.52 -1.71 -2.52
CA ASP A 57 23.91 -2.54 -1.37
C ASP A 57 22.65 -2.96 -0.61
N GLY A 58 22.15 -4.17 -0.87
CA GLY A 58 20.84 -4.62 -0.39
C GLY A 58 20.58 -6.10 -0.54
N SER A 59 19.37 -6.52 -0.19
CA SER A 59 18.94 -7.93 -0.27
C SER A 59 17.68 -8.14 -1.13
N GLU A 60 17.01 -7.05 -1.51
CA GLU A 60 15.83 -7.08 -2.39
C GLU A 60 15.83 -5.84 -3.29
N ILE A 61 15.32 -5.97 -4.51
CA ILE A 61 15.16 -4.85 -5.46
C ILE A 61 13.92 -5.03 -6.33
N LYS A 62 13.29 -3.91 -6.66
CA LYS A 62 12.19 -3.79 -7.62
C LYS A 62 12.49 -2.68 -8.60
N LEU A 63 12.16 -2.92 -9.87
CA LEU A 63 12.08 -1.89 -10.89
C LEU A 63 10.61 -1.65 -11.20
N LEU A 64 10.16 -0.40 -11.12
CA LEU A 64 8.77 -0.02 -11.43
C LEU A 64 8.72 0.98 -12.58
N GLY A 65 7.59 0.98 -13.29
CA GLY A 65 7.24 2.06 -14.21
C GLY A 65 5.90 1.87 -14.88
N THR A 66 5.75 2.41 -16.09
CA THR A 66 4.47 2.39 -16.82
C THR A 66 4.44 1.22 -17.79
N ASN A 67 3.70 0.18 -17.43
CA ASN A 67 3.42 -0.94 -18.32
C ASN A 67 2.39 -0.52 -19.37
N ARG A 68 2.68 -0.69 -20.66
CA ARG A 68 1.74 -0.43 -21.76
C ARG A 68 2.04 -1.35 -22.96
N PRO A 69 1.92 -2.67 -22.80
CA PRO A 69 2.35 -3.61 -23.82
C PRO A 69 1.42 -3.54 -25.04
N ARG A 70 1.99 -3.80 -26.20
CA ARG A 70 1.25 -4.03 -27.45
C ARG A 70 1.35 -5.51 -27.80
N ASN A 71 0.22 -6.12 -28.14
CA ASN A 71 0.15 -7.49 -28.61
C ASN A 71 -0.31 -7.50 -30.08
N SER A 72 0.62 -7.33 -31.02
CA SER A 72 0.32 -7.18 -32.45
C SER A 72 0.36 -8.47 -33.26
N SER A 73 0.58 -9.63 -32.64
CA SER A 73 0.71 -10.93 -33.34
C SER A 73 0.80 -12.14 -32.41
N GLY A 74 0.40 -12.01 -31.14
CA GLY A 74 0.71 -12.99 -30.09
C GLY A 74 2.08 -12.79 -29.43
N VAL A 75 2.87 -11.84 -29.92
CA VAL A 75 4.13 -11.40 -29.31
C VAL A 75 3.87 -10.09 -28.56
N ILE A 76 4.31 -10.05 -27.30
CA ILE A 76 4.21 -8.86 -26.44
C ILE A 76 5.43 -7.98 -26.70
N ASP A 77 5.19 -6.71 -27.02
CA ASP A 77 6.21 -5.66 -27.18
C ASP A 77 5.93 -4.56 -26.14
N PRO A 78 6.92 -4.09 -25.35
CA PRO A 78 8.32 -4.54 -25.29
C PRO A 78 8.50 -5.88 -24.58
N THR A 79 9.65 -6.51 -24.82
CA THR A 79 10.18 -7.61 -24.02
C THR A 79 11.38 -7.14 -23.20
N TRP A 80 11.56 -7.69 -22.01
CA TRP A 80 12.72 -7.40 -21.19
C TRP A 80 13.16 -8.63 -20.40
N ASP A 81 14.41 -8.61 -19.96
CA ASP A 81 14.93 -9.55 -18.96
C ASP A 81 15.62 -8.75 -17.84
N CYS A 82 15.51 -9.27 -16.62
CA CYS A 82 16.09 -8.68 -15.43
C CYS A 82 17.20 -9.61 -14.96
N LEU A 83 18.37 -9.06 -14.66
CA LEU A 83 19.53 -9.81 -14.18
C LEU A 83 20.04 -9.19 -12.87
N ILE A 84 20.41 -10.06 -11.92
CA ILE A 84 21.13 -9.67 -10.71
C ILE A 84 22.52 -10.32 -10.79
N ASP A 85 23.56 -9.50 -10.78
CA ASP A 85 24.96 -9.95 -10.90
C ASP A 85 25.21 -10.83 -12.14
N GLY A 86 24.55 -10.48 -13.25
CA GLY A 86 24.61 -11.22 -14.51
C GLY A 86 23.78 -12.51 -14.56
N VAL A 87 23.03 -12.83 -13.50
CA VAL A 87 22.12 -13.99 -13.46
C VAL A 87 20.68 -13.53 -13.71
N SER A 88 20.05 -14.05 -14.77
CA SER A 88 18.66 -13.75 -15.08
C SER A 88 17.71 -14.22 -13.97
N ILE A 89 16.87 -13.31 -13.51
CA ILE A 89 15.75 -13.56 -12.59
C ILE A 89 14.40 -13.58 -13.34
N GLY A 90 14.42 -13.29 -14.64
CA GLY A 90 13.24 -13.17 -15.48
C GLY A 90 12.44 -11.88 -15.25
N PRO A 91 11.59 -11.50 -16.21
CA PRO A 91 10.64 -10.41 -16.05
C PRO A 91 9.44 -10.84 -15.19
N THR A 92 8.77 -9.89 -14.55
CA THR A 92 7.40 -10.11 -14.08
C THR A 92 6.46 -10.32 -15.28
N ARG A 93 5.31 -10.95 -15.04
CA ARG A 93 4.31 -11.14 -16.10
C ARG A 93 3.74 -9.77 -16.51
N PRO A 94 3.75 -9.40 -17.80
CA PRO A 94 3.11 -8.18 -18.26
C PRO A 94 1.61 -8.19 -17.96
N PHE A 95 1.06 -7.03 -17.61
CA PHE A 95 -0.39 -6.83 -17.51
C PHE A 95 -0.92 -6.31 -18.85
N GLU A 96 -2.12 -6.72 -19.24
CA GLU A 96 -2.66 -6.34 -20.56
C GLU A 96 -3.09 -4.87 -20.63
N PHE A 97 -3.33 -4.24 -19.48
CA PHE A 97 -3.74 -2.84 -19.41
C PHE A 97 -2.57 -1.90 -19.15
N ALA A 98 -2.77 -0.64 -19.55
CA ALA A 98 -1.81 0.41 -19.30
C ALA A 98 -1.87 0.83 -17.83
N GLU A 99 -0.80 0.59 -17.07
CA GLU A 99 -0.75 0.86 -15.64
C GLU A 99 0.59 1.47 -15.24
N ASN A 100 0.52 2.54 -14.44
CA ASN A 100 1.68 3.08 -13.72
C ASN A 100 2.05 2.19 -12.53
N ASN A 101 3.22 2.46 -11.94
CA ASN A 101 3.70 1.74 -10.75
C ASN A 101 3.68 0.20 -10.93
N TRP A 102 3.81 -0.26 -12.18
CA TRP A 102 3.87 -1.67 -12.50
C TRP A 102 5.28 -2.19 -12.23
N VAL A 103 5.38 -3.32 -11.52
CA VAL A 103 6.68 -3.94 -11.19
C VAL A 103 7.16 -4.73 -12.41
N PHE A 104 8.31 -4.38 -12.98
CA PHE A 104 8.96 -5.07 -14.10
C PHE A 104 9.97 -6.12 -13.68
N CYS A 105 10.72 -5.82 -12.62
CA CYS A 105 11.70 -6.71 -12.01
C CYS A 105 11.36 -6.83 -10.51
N ASP A 106 11.40 -8.03 -9.95
CA ASP A 106 11.16 -8.29 -8.53
C ASP A 106 12.14 -9.36 -8.05
N TRP A 107 13.19 -8.94 -7.35
CA TRP A 107 14.17 -9.82 -6.75
C TRP A 107 14.04 -9.76 -5.23
N ARG A 108 13.90 -10.94 -4.61
CA ARG A 108 13.69 -11.06 -3.16
C ARG A 108 14.55 -12.16 -2.56
N ASN A 109 14.75 -12.10 -1.25
CA ASN A 109 15.52 -13.08 -0.48
C ASN A 109 16.97 -13.23 -0.96
N GLY A 110 17.56 -12.14 -1.46
CA GLY A 110 19.00 -12.07 -1.71
C GLY A 110 19.81 -12.11 -0.42
N LEU A 111 21.09 -12.47 -0.55
CA LEU A 111 22.02 -12.23 0.56
C LEU A 111 22.29 -10.73 0.65
N PRO A 112 22.33 -10.12 1.84
CA PRO A 112 22.74 -8.73 1.97
C PRO A 112 24.15 -8.51 1.41
N GLY A 113 24.32 -7.51 0.57
CA GLY A 113 25.60 -7.10 0.03
C GLY A 113 25.47 -6.23 -1.21
N ARG A 114 26.59 -6.00 -1.89
CA ARG A 114 26.64 -5.26 -3.14
C ARG A 114 26.19 -6.13 -4.30
N HIS A 115 25.25 -5.60 -5.07
CA HIS A 115 24.66 -6.23 -6.25
C HIS A 115 24.53 -5.22 -7.38
N THR A 116 24.40 -5.75 -8.60
CA THR A 116 24.07 -4.96 -9.79
C THR A 116 22.78 -5.48 -10.41
N LEU A 117 21.76 -4.63 -10.48
CA LEU A 117 20.60 -4.85 -11.34
C LEU A 117 20.96 -4.46 -12.76
N GLU A 118 20.76 -5.36 -13.72
CA GLU A 118 20.80 -5.07 -15.15
C GLU A 118 19.44 -5.41 -15.78
N VAL A 119 18.95 -4.54 -16.65
CA VAL A 119 17.71 -4.71 -17.39
C VAL A 119 18.01 -4.64 -18.86
N GLN A 120 17.70 -5.70 -19.59
CA GLN A 120 17.88 -5.76 -21.03
C GLN A 120 16.53 -5.61 -21.71
N VAL A 121 16.33 -4.54 -22.47
CA VAL A 121 15.08 -4.23 -23.14
C VAL A 121 15.21 -4.47 -24.64
N ARG A 122 14.20 -5.09 -25.25
CA ARG A 122 14.03 -5.18 -26.69
C ARG A 122 12.62 -4.74 -27.07
N SER A 123 12.54 -3.75 -27.94
CA SER A 123 11.28 -3.23 -28.45
C SER A 123 11.27 -3.10 -29.97
N GLU A 124 10.09 -3.29 -30.57
CA GLU A 124 9.80 -3.05 -31.99
C GLU A 124 8.97 -1.76 -32.23
N GLY A 125 8.97 -0.86 -31.23
CA GLY A 125 8.35 0.46 -31.31
C GLY A 125 7.45 0.79 -30.12
N GLN A 126 7.00 -0.19 -29.32
CA GLN A 126 6.27 0.06 -28.08
C GLN A 126 7.21 0.43 -26.94
N THR A 127 7.09 1.65 -26.42
CA THR A 127 8.00 2.14 -25.39
C THR A 127 7.94 1.33 -24.09
N PHE A 128 9.12 0.96 -23.57
CA PHE A 128 9.35 0.50 -22.21
C PHE A 128 9.64 1.71 -21.31
N TRP A 129 8.87 1.90 -20.25
CA TRP A 129 8.94 3.09 -19.39
C TRP A 129 9.44 2.75 -17.98
N VAL A 130 10.54 3.36 -17.57
CA VAL A 130 11.12 3.25 -16.22
C VAL A 130 10.77 4.48 -15.41
N ASP A 131 10.33 4.28 -14.18
CA ASP A 131 9.89 5.33 -13.25
C ASP A 131 10.76 5.39 -12.00
N GLN A 132 10.90 4.26 -11.30
CA GLN A 132 11.64 4.22 -10.04
C GLN A 132 12.23 2.84 -9.78
N ILE A 133 13.29 2.82 -8.98
CA ILE A 133 13.86 1.61 -8.38
C ILE A 133 13.56 1.66 -6.88
N GLN A 134 13.19 0.51 -6.32
CA GLN A 134 13.03 0.35 -4.88
C GLN A 134 13.92 -0.77 -4.41
N TYR A 135 14.72 -0.58 -3.36
CA TYR A 135 15.55 -1.66 -2.81
C TYR A 135 15.55 -1.66 -1.30
N LEU A 136 15.80 -2.84 -0.72
CA LEU A 136 15.96 -3.01 0.71
C LEU A 136 17.46 -2.99 1.06
N PRO A 137 17.96 -1.94 1.74
CA PRO A 137 19.39 -1.79 1.98
C PRO A 137 19.93 -2.80 2.98
N SER A 138 21.20 -3.18 2.81
CA SER A 138 21.92 -4.06 3.73
C SER A 138 22.03 -3.41 5.13
N PRO A 139 22.07 -4.22 6.20
CA PRO A 139 22.32 -3.69 7.54
C PRO A 139 23.63 -2.91 7.60
N GLY A 140 23.56 -1.64 8.00
CA GLY A 140 24.74 -0.77 8.10
C GLY A 140 25.23 -0.19 6.78
N ALA A 141 24.48 -0.33 5.68
CA ALA A 141 24.76 0.40 4.44
C ALA A 141 24.78 1.91 4.70
N GLU A 142 25.61 2.66 3.99
CA GLU A 142 25.61 4.12 4.05
C GLU A 142 24.96 4.64 2.76
N VAL A 143 23.80 5.28 2.89
CA VAL A 143 23.09 5.90 1.76
C VAL A 143 22.93 7.38 2.04
N GLU A 144 23.47 8.20 1.15
CA GLU A 144 23.37 9.66 1.26
C GLU A 144 21.96 10.10 0.88
N LYS A 145 21.28 10.83 1.78
CA LYS A 145 20.00 11.53 1.50
C LYS A 145 18.91 10.66 0.85
N PRO A 146 18.58 9.49 1.42
CA PRO A 146 17.65 8.56 0.79
C PRO A 146 16.21 9.07 0.87
N ALA A 147 15.41 8.79 -0.16
CA ALA A 147 13.96 8.76 -0.03
C ALA A 147 13.54 7.40 0.53
N VAL A 148 13.00 7.40 1.74
CA VAL A 148 12.69 6.18 2.50
C VAL A 148 11.19 5.93 2.52
N MET A 149 10.80 4.72 2.14
CA MET A 149 9.41 4.26 2.21
C MET A 149 9.15 3.51 3.51
N VAL A 150 8.21 4.04 4.30
CA VAL A 150 7.78 3.50 5.60
C VAL A 150 6.42 2.84 5.45
N GLY A 151 6.36 1.52 5.57
CA GLY A 151 5.12 0.74 5.42
C GLY A 151 4.21 0.76 6.65
N ILE A 152 2.95 0.35 6.50
CA ILE A 152 1.93 0.33 7.57
C ILE A 152 2.22 -0.50 8.82
N GLN A 153 3.25 -1.36 8.79
CA GLN A 153 3.66 -2.19 9.93
C GLN A 153 4.88 -1.61 10.66
N ASP A 154 5.41 -0.47 10.21
CA ASP A 154 6.56 0.16 10.84
C ASP A 154 6.20 0.69 12.24
N HIS A 155 7.06 0.40 13.22
CA HIS A 155 6.82 0.76 14.62
C HIS A 155 6.88 2.28 14.87
N ALA A 156 7.42 3.05 13.92
CA ALA A 156 7.31 4.51 13.96
C ALA A 156 5.86 5.00 13.83
N ILE A 157 4.95 4.19 13.30
CA ILE A 157 3.54 4.55 13.09
C ILE A 157 2.68 4.02 14.25
N LYS A 158 2.14 4.94 15.04
CA LYS A 158 1.26 4.65 16.18
C LYS A 158 -0.19 4.97 15.80
N TYR A 159 -0.96 3.92 15.54
CA TYR A 159 -2.38 4.05 15.21
C TYR A 159 -3.23 4.24 16.49
N GLY A 160 -4.05 5.28 16.51
CA GLY A 160 -5.05 5.51 17.55
C GLY A 160 -6.27 4.60 17.43
N LYS A 161 -7.24 4.79 18.32
CA LYS A 161 -8.54 4.11 18.23
C LYS A 161 -9.24 4.44 16.91
N GLY A 162 -9.91 3.45 16.32
CA GLY A 162 -10.73 3.61 15.12
C GLY A 162 -10.03 3.23 13.81
N TRP A 163 -8.77 2.77 13.88
CA TRP A 163 -8.02 2.23 12.75
C TRP A 163 -8.17 0.72 12.62
N THR A 164 -8.27 0.25 11.38
CA THR A 164 -8.40 -1.17 11.04
C THR A 164 -7.60 -1.50 9.79
N THR A 165 -7.15 -2.75 9.66
CA THR A 165 -6.52 -3.24 8.43
C THR A 165 -7.51 -3.30 7.27
N LEU A 166 -7.08 -2.94 6.08
CA LEU A 166 -7.82 -3.04 4.83
C LEU A 166 -7.06 -3.96 3.87
N GLY A 167 -7.52 -5.20 3.73
CA GLY A 167 -6.96 -6.17 2.79
C GLY A 167 -5.49 -6.56 3.01
N GLY A 168 -4.90 -6.21 4.16
CA GLY A 168 -3.48 -6.42 4.44
C GLY A 168 -2.51 -5.51 3.67
N THR A 169 -3.02 -4.61 2.83
CA THR A 169 -2.23 -3.69 1.99
C THR A 169 -2.28 -2.24 2.47
N ALA A 170 -3.28 -1.91 3.27
CA ALA A 170 -3.42 -0.60 3.91
C ALA A 170 -3.98 -0.73 5.33
N ASN A 171 -3.83 0.34 6.10
CA ASN A 171 -4.66 0.61 7.27
C ASN A 171 -5.61 1.76 6.94
N MET A 172 -6.81 1.73 7.52
CA MET A 172 -7.83 2.74 7.26
C MET A 172 -8.61 3.14 8.51
N THR A 173 -9.23 4.31 8.47
CA THR A 173 -10.25 4.72 9.43
C THR A 173 -11.46 5.37 8.76
N ARG A 174 -12.64 5.13 9.37
CA ARG A 174 -13.92 5.79 9.06
C ARG A 174 -14.52 6.51 10.28
N GLU A 175 -13.82 6.46 11.41
CA GLU A 175 -14.31 7.02 12.68
C GLU A 175 -13.74 8.43 12.86
N ARG A 176 -14.62 9.43 12.90
CA ARG A 176 -14.25 10.84 13.09
C ARG A 176 -13.37 11.01 14.32
N GLY A 177 -12.29 11.77 14.18
CA GLY A 177 -11.37 12.04 15.28
C GLY A 177 -10.38 10.91 15.55
N SER A 178 -10.36 9.85 14.74
CA SER A 178 -9.28 8.86 14.78
C SER A 178 -7.96 9.52 14.38
N VAL A 179 -6.89 9.12 15.07
CA VAL A 179 -5.57 9.76 14.96
C VAL A 179 -4.49 8.76 14.60
N VAL A 180 -3.43 9.24 13.95
CA VAL A 180 -2.14 8.54 13.77
C VAL A 180 -1.03 9.47 14.21
N GLU A 181 -0.09 8.93 14.96
CA GLU A 181 1.17 9.60 15.28
C GLU A 181 2.33 8.90 14.54
N VAL A 182 3.24 9.69 13.99
CA VAL A 182 4.45 9.19 13.34
C VAL A 182 5.66 9.96 13.85
N GLU A 183 6.67 9.24 14.31
CA GLU A 183 7.98 9.81 14.63
C GLU A 183 8.94 9.47 13.49
N PHE A 184 9.57 10.48 12.89
CA PHE A 184 10.46 10.28 11.76
C PHE A 184 11.67 11.21 11.82
N ILE A 185 12.73 10.85 11.10
CA ILE A 185 13.87 11.73 10.82
C ILE A 185 13.83 12.01 9.32
N GLY A 186 13.94 13.27 8.91
CA GLY A 186 13.96 13.64 7.49
C GLY A 186 13.74 15.13 7.26
N THR A 187 13.53 15.50 6.00
CA THR A 187 13.31 16.90 5.56
C THR A 187 11.93 17.10 4.96
N ARG A 188 11.23 16.03 4.56
CA ARG A 188 9.89 16.11 3.99
C ARG A 188 9.17 14.78 4.09
N LEU A 189 7.86 14.80 4.29
CA LEU A 189 7.04 13.59 4.37
C LEU A 189 5.82 13.69 3.44
N SER A 190 5.56 12.62 2.69
CA SER A 190 4.36 12.45 1.86
C SER A 190 3.53 11.27 2.35
N TRP A 191 2.21 11.49 2.46
CA TRP A 191 1.25 10.48 2.89
C TRP A 191 0.55 9.84 1.69
N TRP A 192 0.76 8.53 1.52
CA TRP A 192 0.19 7.79 0.40
C TRP A 192 -0.88 6.79 0.89
N GLY A 193 -1.95 6.70 0.11
CA GLY A 193 -3.06 5.79 0.37
C GLY A 193 -3.73 5.34 -0.93
N PHE A 194 -4.92 4.81 -0.81
CA PHE A 194 -5.81 4.53 -1.94
C PHE A 194 -7.25 4.79 -1.57
N ILE A 195 -8.10 4.99 -2.58
CA ILE A 195 -9.53 5.22 -2.37
C ILE A 195 -10.27 3.98 -2.91
N PRO A 196 -10.81 3.12 -2.03
CA PRO A 196 -11.49 1.88 -2.43
C PRO A 196 -12.88 2.16 -2.99
N THR A 197 -13.24 1.45 -4.07
CA THR A 197 -14.56 1.53 -4.72
C THR A 197 -15.70 0.96 -3.86
N GLU A 198 -15.38 0.08 -2.92
CA GLU A 198 -16.37 -0.62 -2.09
C GLU A 198 -16.80 0.18 -0.85
N LEU A 199 -16.24 1.37 -0.62
CA LEU A 199 -16.49 2.21 0.56
C LEU A 199 -17.13 3.55 0.16
N PRO A 200 -17.65 4.36 1.11
CA PRO A 200 -18.30 5.61 0.77
C PRO A 200 -17.37 6.59 0.04
N HIS A 201 -17.94 7.36 -0.90
CA HIS A 201 -17.19 8.23 -1.81
C HIS A 201 -17.44 9.72 -1.59
N ASP A 202 -18.22 10.14 -0.61
CA ASP A 202 -18.41 11.57 -0.35
C ASP A 202 -17.09 12.20 0.13
N SER A 203 -16.68 13.29 -0.52
CA SER A 203 -15.44 13.99 -0.17
C SER A 203 -15.43 14.46 1.28
N THR A 204 -14.24 14.47 1.89
CA THR A 204 -14.05 14.98 3.25
C THR A 204 -12.68 15.62 3.42
N SER A 205 -12.22 15.76 4.66
CA SER A 205 -10.89 16.27 4.97
C SER A 205 -10.23 15.48 6.11
N GLY A 206 -8.91 15.60 6.16
CA GLY A 206 -8.13 15.36 7.36
C GLY A 206 -7.43 16.65 7.80
N ALA A 207 -6.73 16.57 8.92
CA ALA A 207 -5.77 17.59 9.31
C ALA A 207 -4.50 16.93 9.82
N PHE A 208 -3.35 17.57 9.58
CA PHE A 208 -2.07 17.14 10.13
C PHE A 208 -1.36 18.29 10.83
N ALA A 209 -0.55 17.98 11.84
CA ALA A 209 0.35 18.91 12.51
C ALA A 209 1.74 18.28 12.61
N ILE A 210 2.77 19.10 12.47
CA ILE A 210 4.18 18.72 12.66
C ILE A 210 4.68 19.41 13.93
N ASP A 211 5.39 18.69 14.79
CA ASP A 211 6.10 19.23 15.95
C ASP A 211 5.24 20.08 16.92
N GLY A 212 3.95 19.76 16.99
CA GLY A 212 2.99 20.47 17.85
C GLY A 212 2.51 21.82 17.31
N GLU A 213 2.81 22.14 16.05
CA GLU A 213 2.31 23.34 15.37
C GLU A 213 0.80 23.29 15.10
N GLU A 214 0.25 24.39 14.57
CA GLU A 214 -1.17 24.46 14.21
C GLU A 214 -1.53 23.45 13.10
N PRO A 215 -2.66 22.72 13.22
CA PRO A 215 -3.04 21.74 12.22
C PRO A 215 -3.37 22.35 10.86
N THR A 216 -2.72 21.83 9.81
CA THR A 216 -3.02 22.10 8.41
C THR A 216 -4.07 21.11 7.89
N ASN A 217 -5.11 21.62 7.21
CA ASN A 217 -6.16 20.78 6.64
C ASN A 217 -5.74 20.27 5.25
N PHE A 218 -6.11 19.04 4.92
CA PHE A 218 -5.95 18.48 3.58
C PHE A 218 -7.26 17.84 3.09
N PRO A 219 -7.56 17.92 1.79
CA PRO A 219 -8.75 17.29 1.22
C PRO A 219 -8.55 15.78 1.07
N LEU A 220 -9.60 15.02 1.39
CA LEU A 220 -9.74 13.63 0.99
C LEU A 220 -10.81 13.60 -0.09
N ARG A 221 -10.34 13.59 -1.34
CA ARG A 221 -11.22 13.44 -2.50
C ARG A 221 -11.80 12.04 -2.47
N GLY A 222 -13.07 11.93 -2.79
CA GLY A 222 -13.67 10.62 -3.00
C GLY A 222 -13.54 10.15 -4.44
N LEU A 223 -14.25 9.08 -4.75
CA LEU A 223 -14.35 8.53 -6.09
C LEU A 223 -15.63 9.01 -6.80
N PRO A 224 -15.59 9.32 -8.10
CA PRO A 224 -16.81 9.42 -8.88
C PRO A 224 -17.62 8.11 -8.85
N GLU A 225 -18.92 8.19 -9.10
CA GLU A 225 -19.76 6.99 -9.24
C GLU A 225 -19.18 6.05 -10.33
N GLU A 226 -19.32 4.75 -10.13
CA GLU A 226 -18.87 3.69 -11.05
C GLU A 226 -17.35 3.68 -11.35
N SER A 227 -16.54 4.36 -10.54
CA SER A 227 -15.08 4.34 -10.67
C SER A 227 -14.45 3.14 -9.96
N ALA A 228 -13.40 2.57 -10.56
CA ALA A 228 -12.56 1.57 -9.90
C ALA A 228 -11.79 2.18 -8.71
N THR A 229 -11.28 1.32 -7.83
CA THR A 229 -10.32 1.72 -6.78
C THR A 229 -9.14 2.45 -7.41
N ILE A 230 -8.76 3.60 -6.86
CA ILE A 230 -7.56 4.34 -7.29
C ILE A 230 -6.46 4.21 -6.24
N TYR A 231 -5.35 3.59 -6.64
CA TYR A 231 -4.20 3.30 -5.80
C TYR A 231 -3.16 4.41 -5.84
N ASN A 232 -2.19 4.34 -4.90
CA ASN A 232 -1.05 5.25 -4.80
C ASN A 232 -1.46 6.72 -4.94
N GLN A 233 -2.43 7.15 -4.14
CA GLN A 233 -2.88 8.53 -4.09
C GLN A 233 -2.13 9.26 -2.98
N MET A 234 -1.46 10.36 -3.32
CA MET A 234 -0.88 11.26 -2.33
C MET A 234 -1.99 12.14 -1.75
N PHE A 235 -2.27 11.98 -0.46
CA PHE A 235 -3.30 12.79 0.22
C PHE A 235 -2.75 14.14 0.67
N PHE A 236 -1.51 14.17 1.14
CA PHE A 236 -0.81 15.41 1.44
C PHE A 236 0.71 15.19 1.45
N GLN A 237 1.43 16.30 1.39
CA GLN A 237 2.86 16.40 1.62
C GLN A 237 3.11 17.56 2.57
N THR A 238 4.08 17.40 3.47
CA THR A 238 4.52 18.49 4.34
C THR A 238 5.22 19.58 3.55
N ALA A 239 5.37 20.76 4.14
CA ALA A 239 6.40 21.70 3.69
C ALA A 239 7.81 21.09 3.87
N GLU A 240 8.80 21.74 3.28
CA GLU A 240 10.21 21.43 3.57
C GLU A 240 10.51 21.76 5.04
N LEU A 241 11.08 20.78 5.75
CA LEU A 241 11.44 20.85 7.16
C LEU A 241 12.97 20.95 7.30
N LEU A 242 13.42 21.40 8.46
CA LEU A 242 14.85 21.35 8.77
C LEU A 242 15.28 19.88 8.95
N PRO A 243 16.46 19.46 8.48
CA PRO A 243 16.93 18.09 8.69
C PRO A 243 16.96 17.74 10.18
N GLY A 244 16.21 16.72 10.60
CA GLY A 244 16.17 16.31 12.00
C GLY A 244 15.00 15.39 12.36
N PRO A 245 14.83 15.09 13.66
CA PRO A 245 13.68 14.35 14.16
C PRO A 245 12.42 15.22 14.20
N HIS A 246 11.30 14.65 13.75
CA HIS A 246 9.99 15.27 13.67
C HIS A 246 8.89 14.35 14.17
N LYS A 247 7.81 14.94 14.66
CA LYS A 247 6.60 14.26 15.07
C LYS A 247 5.41 14.74 14.25
N LEU A 248 4.86 13.85 13.43
CA LEU A 248 3.64 14.06 12.68
C LEU A 248 2.44 13.54 13.47
N PHE A 249 1.39 14.35 13.54
CA PHE A 249 0.08 13.99 14.07
C PHE A 249 -0.97 14.16 12.96
N VAL A 250 -1.73 13.13 12.63
CA VAL A 250 -2.78 13.16 11.60
C VAL A 250 -4.13 12.80 12.22
N MET A 251 -5.17 13.55 11.91
CA MET A 251 -6.54 13.34 12.39
C MET A 251 -7.54 13.30 11.24
N TYR A 252 -8.37 12.24 11.20
CA TYR A 252 -9.47 12.11 10.25
C TYR A 252 -10.68 12.95 10.68
N ARG A 253 -11.23 13.78 9.78
CA ARG A 253 -12.39 14.65 10.07
C ARG A 253 -13.70 14.20 9.42
N GLY A 254 -13.66 13.14 8.62
CA GLY A 254 -14.85 12.61 7.96
C GLY A 254 -15.77 11.83 8.90
N SER A 255 -16.55 10.91 8.32
CA SER A 255 -17.49 10.03 9.00
C SER A 255 -17.53 8.66 8.29
N SER A 256 -18.43 7.80 8.74
CA SER A 256 -18.72 6.52 8.09
C SER A 256 -19.48 6.63 6.77
N SER A 257 -19.86 7.84 6.35
CA SER A 257 -20.55 8.11 5.08
C SER A 257 -19.66 8.84 4.07
N THR A 258 -18.42 9.18 4.44
CA THR A 258 -17.46 9.88 3.57
C THR A 258 -16.26 8.99 3.27
N THR A 259 -15.43 9.43 2.33
CA THR A 259 -14.19 8.75 1.93
C THR A 259 -13.31 8.43 3.14
N PRO A 260 -12.94 7.15 3.35
CA PRO A 260 -12.06 6.76 4.45
C PRO A 260 -10.67 7.38 4.28
N LEU A 261 -10.02 7.69 5.41
CA LEU A 261 -8.58 7.96 5.40
C LEU A 261 -7.85 6.62 5.41
N THR A 262 -7.11 6.34 4.35
CA THR A 262 -6.25 5.17 4.20
C THR A 262 -4.78 5.54 4.30
N LEU A 263 -3.93 4.57 4.61
CA LEU A 263 -2.48 4.67 4.60
C LEU A 263 -1.92 3.36 4.04
N THR A 264 -1.09 3.45 2.99
CA THR A 264 -0.32 2.32 2.45
C THR A 264 1.16 2.45 2.82
N HIS A 265 1.70 3.66 2.71
CA HIS A 265 3.06 3.98 3.11
C HIS A 265 3.24 5.49 3.29
N LEU A 266 4.30 5.85 3.97
CA LEU A 266 4.84 7.21 3.99
C LEU A 266 6.12 7.23 3.16
N LEU A 267 6.37 8.33 2.48
CA LEU A 267 7.65 8.58 1.82
C LEU A 267 8.33 9.74 2.55
N ILE A 268 9.55 9.51 3.04
CA ILE A 268 10.32 10.50 3.80
C ILE A 268 11.62 10.80 3.06
N HIS A 269 11.83 12.06 2.71
CA HIS A 269 13.10 12.51 2.13
C HIS A 269 14.15 12.71 3.22
N ASP A 270 15.41 12.40 2.87
CA ASP A 270 16.56 12.40 3.78
C ASP A 270 16.31 11.57 5.04
N GLY A 271 15.59 10.46 4.87
CA GLY A 271 15.07 9.65 5.95
C GLY A 271 16.07 8.67 6.54
N ASN A 272 15.81 8.21 7.76
CA ASN A 272 16.49 7.01 8.28
C ASN A 272 15.79 5.74 7.75
N PHE A 273 16.55 4.88 7.08
CA PHE A 273 16.05 3.59 6.56
C PHE A 273 16.18 2.45 7.58
N THR A 274 16.79 2.65 8.75
CA THR A 274 16.72 1.68 9.86
C THR A 274 15.43 1.89 10.63
N ALA A 275 14.54 0.89 10.68
CA ALA A 275 13.32 0.99 11.47
C ALA A 275 13.64 0.82 12.97
N PRO A 276 13.00 1.61 13.84
CA PRO A 276 13.17 1.47 15.27
C PRO A 276 12.66 0.11 15.76
N GLY A 277 13.36 -0.49 16.72
CA GLY A 277 12.91 -1.70 17.39
C GLY A 277 11.64 -1.48 18.23
N PRO A 278 10.85 -2.52 18.53
CA PRO A 278 9.65 -2.39 19.38
C PRO A 278 9.97 -1.90 20.80
N ASP A 279 11.17 -2.20 21.30
CA ASP A 279 11.64 -1.83 22.64
C ASP A 279 12.60 -0.63 22.62
N GLU A 280 12.79 0.01 21.46
CA GLU A 280 13.70 1.14 21.33
C GLU A 280 13.05 2.42 21.89
N PRO A 281 13.77 3.23 22.68
CA PRO A 281 13.24 4.49 23.20
C PRO A 281 12.85 5.43 22.06
N SER A 282 11.91 6.34 22.33
CA SER A 282 11.51 7.35 21.33
C SER A 282 12.73 8.15 20.90
N ILE A 283 12.80 8.52 19.62
CA ILE A 283 13.87 9.37 19.08
C ILE A 283 13.95 10.69 19.86
N PHE A 284 12.83 11.14 20.43
CA PHE A 284 12.74 12.34 21.25
C PHE A 284 13.26 12.16 22.69
N ASP A 285 13.32 10.95 23.22
CA ASP A 285 13.85 10.71 24.57
C ASP A 285 15.37 10.92 24.62
N THR A 286 16.07 10.58 23.53
CA THR A 286 17.54 10.70 23.44
C THR A 286 18.00 12.15 23.37
N ALA A 287 17.21 13.04 22.73
CA ALA A 287 17.55 14.45 22.55
C ALA A 287 17.62 15.26 23.86
N ASN A 288 17.04 14.76 24.95
CA ASN A 288 17.06 15.41 26.27
C ASN A 288 18.14 14.86 27.20
N THR A 289 19.05 13.99 26.74
CA THR A 289 20.21 13.60 27.55
C THR A 289 21.24 14.72 27.48
N PRO A 290 21.50 15.46 28.57
CA PRO A 290 22.49 16.53 28.55
C PRO A 290 23.85 15.94 28.19
N GLU A 291 24.42 16.46 27.11
CA GLU A 291 25.84 16.29 26.76
C GLU A 291 26.68 16.50 28.04
N PRO A 292 27.68 15.65 28.33
CA PRO A 292 28.51 15.78 29.53
C PRO A 292 29.26 17.11 29.50
N SER A 293 28.63 18.12 30.10
CA SER A 293 29.19 19.46 30.25
C SER A 293 30.31 19.43 31.28
N LEU A 294 31.40 20.10 30.92
CA LEU A 294 32.49 20.50 31.81
C LEU A 294 31.97 21.12 33.13
N PRO A 295 32.73 21.04 34.23
CA PRO A 295 32.25 21.31 35.58
C PRO A 295 31.64 22.72 35.72
N PRO A 296 30.49 22.86 36.42
CA PRO A 296 29.71 24.08 36.41
C PRO A 296 30.30 25.14 37.35
N SER A 297 30.44 26.36 36.82
CA SER A 297 30.64 27.55 37.63
C SER A 297 29.29 27.99 38.20
N ALA A 298 29.20 28.02 39.53
CA ALA A 298 27.97 28.23 40.28
C ALA A 298 27.43 29.67 40.12
N LEU A 299 26.16 29.77 39.70
CA LEU A 299 25.32 30.96 39.91
C LEU A 299 24.03 30.53 40.63
N PRO A 300 23.50 31.32 41.57
CA PRO A 300 22.34 30.93 42.36
C PRO A 300 21.03 31.20 41.61
N ASP A 301 20.22 30.15 41.42
CA ASP A 301 18.91 30.21 40.81
C ASP A 301 17.80 30.29 41.88
N THR A 302 17.04 31.38 41.84
CA THR A 302 15.83 31.62 42.65
C THR A 302 14.61 31.04 41.94
N GLY A 303 14.39 29.73 42.08
CA GLY A 303 13.22 29.03 41.55
C GLY A 303 12.00 29.10 42.46
N ASN A 304 10.94 29.79 42.00
CA ASN A 304 9.60 29.74 42.59
C ASN A 304 8.92 28.41 42.23
N LYS A 305 8.78 27.52 43.22
CA LYS A 305 8.09 26.23 43.08
C LYS A 305 6.58 26.44 43.04
N THR A 306 5.94 26.07 41.93
CA THR A 306 4.48 25.97 41.87
C THR A 306 4.01 24.73 42.65
N PRO A 307 2.97 24.83 43.48
CA PRO A 307 2.51 23.72 44.33
C PRO A 307 1.71 22.69 43.49
N VAL A 308 2.43 21.80 42.82
CA VAL A 308 1.89 20.69 42.01
C VAL A 308 0.88 19.82 42.79
N GLY A 309 1.01 19.74 44.13
CA GLY A 309 0.11 18.96 44.98
C GLY A 309 -1.36 19.43 44.96
N ALA A 310 -1.63 20.71 44.73
CA ALA A 310 -3.00 21.22 44.70
C ALA A 310 -3.75 20.83 43.42
N ILE A 311 -3.04 20.70 42.30
CA ILE A 311 -3.61 20.37 40.99
C ILE A 311 -3.97 18.88 40.93
N VAL A 312 -3.11 18.00 41.47
CA VAL A 312 -3.33 16.55 41.47
C VAL A 312 -4.45 16.14 42.44
N GLY A 313 -4.60 16.85 43.58
CA GLY A 313 -5.66 16.57 44.54
C GLY A 313 -7.06 16.90 44.01
N GLY A 314 -7.20 17.97 43.22
CA GLY A 314 -8.48 18.40 42.65
C GLY A 314 -9.02 17.45 41.58
N THR A 315 -8.15 16.93 40.70
CA THR A 315 -8.57 16.06 39.60
C THR A 315 -9.00 14.68 40.08
N LEU A 316 -8.27 14.10 41.05
CA LEU A 316 -8.63 12.80 41.64
C LEU A 316 -9.93 12.87 42.46
N GLY A 317 -10.13 13.96 43.21
CA GLY A 317 -11.38 14.18 43.95
C GLY A 317 -12.59 14.35 43.03
N GLY A 318 -12.43 15.12 41.94
CA GLY A 318 -13.49 15.34 40.96
C GLY A 318 -13.90 14.05 40.22
N LEU A 319 -12.93 13.24 39.80
CA LEU A 319 -13.19 11.95 39.14
C LEU A 319 -13.93 10.98 40.07
N PHE A 320 -13.56 10.92 41.35
CA PHE A 320 -14.24 10.07 42.32
C PHE A 320 -15.71 10.48 42.52
N LEU A 321 -15.99 11.79 42.60
CA LEU A 321 -17.33 12.32 42.82
C LEU A 321 -18.24 12.14 41.58
N LEU A 322 -17.67 12.25 40.37
CA LEU A 322 -18.36 11.94 39.11
C LEU A 322 -18.70 10.44 38.99
N ALA A 323 -17.77 9.55 39.34
CA ALA A 323 -18.01 8.11 39.33
C ALA A 323 -19.12 7.72 40.33
N LEU A 324 -19.09 8.30 41.54
CA LEU A 324 -20.10 8.04 42.58
C LEU A 324 -21.50 8.51 42.16
N THR A 325 -21.60 9.69 41.54
CA THR A 325 -22.88 10.22 41.04
C THR A 325 -23.45 9.39 39.90
N ALA A 326 -22.62 8.97 38.93
CA ALA A 326 -23.04 8.07 37.86
C ALA A 326 -23.54 6.71 38.41
N PHE A 327 -22.84 6.15 39.39
CA PHE A 327 -23.23 4.90 40.04
C PHE A 327 -24.60 4.99 40.72
N ILE A 328 -24.85 6.08 41.46
CA ILE A 328 -26.14 6.32 42.13
C ILE A 328 -27.27 6.42 41.10
N VAL A 329 -27.07 7.16 40.00
CA VAL A 329 -28.09 7.32 38.94
C VAL A 329 -28.42 5.97 38.30
N VAL A 330 -27.42 5.15 37.98
CA VAL A 330 -27.63 3.81 37.41
C VAL A 330 -28.37 2.91 38.40
N PHE A 331 -27.99 2.93 39.68
CA PHE A 331 -28.62 2.12 40.72
C PHE A 331 -30.10 2.46 40.89
N LEU A 332 -30.45 3.75 40.91
CA LEU A 332 -31.85 4.20 40.99
C LEU A 332 -32.66 3.85 39.74
N ARG A 333 -32.07 3.93 38.54
CA ARG A 333 -32.75 3.52 37.29
C ARG A 333 -32.99 2.01 37.23
N ARG A 334 -32.06 1.19 37.74
CA ARG A 334 -32.24 -0.28 37.81
C ARG A 334 -33.34 -0.68 38.79
N ARG A 335 -33.51 0.07 39.89
CA ARG A 335 -34.58 -0.22 40.88
C ARG A 335 -35.98 0.08 40.34
N LYS A 336 -36.13 1.07 39.45
CA LYS A 336 -37.44 1.46 38.89
C LYS A 336 -37.98 0.50 37.82
N LYS A 337 -37.14 -0.35 37.21
CA LYS A 337 -37.54 -1.30 36.15
C LYS A 337 -38.06 -2.66 36.66
N ARG A 338 -38.26 -2.86 37.96
CA ARG A 338 -38.75 -4.14 38.53
C ARG A 338 -40.23 -4.16 38.90
N SER A 339 -41.03 -3.17 38.49
CA SER A 339 -42.43 -3.06 38.88
C SER A 339 -43.46 -3.37 37.78
N GLU A 340 -43.06 -3.77 36.59
CA GLU A 340 -43.99 -4.06 35.48
C GLU A 340 -43.60 -5.36 34.75
N ALA A 341 -44.08 -6.50 35.25
CA ALA A 341 -44.15 -7.74 34.49
C ALA A 341 -45.39 -8.52 34.96
N GLY A 342 -46.51 -8.33 34.27
CA GLY A 342 -47.70 -9.18 34.39
C GLY A 342 -47.56 -10.44 33.51
N PRO A 343 -48.21 -11.56 33.86
CA PRO A 343 -48.05 -12.83 33.15
C PRO A 343 -49.02 -12.95 31.96
N PHE A 344 -48.51 -13.29 30.78
CA PHE A 344 -49.30 -13.56 29.57
C PHE A 344 -49.32 -15.06 29.29
N MET A 345 -50.52 -15.59 29.00
CA MET A 345 -50.83 -17.01 28.81
C MET A 345 -50.48 -17.52 27.40
N ASP A 346 -50.05 -18.78 27.37
CA ASP A 346 -50.01 -19.70 26.23
C ASP A 346 -51.39 -19.95 25.64
N THR A 347 -51.50 -20.07 24.31
CA THR A 347 -52.58 -20.85 23.66
C THR A 347 -52.10 -21.45 22.34
N THR A 348 -51.96 -22.77 22.35
CA THR A 348 -51.75 -23.73 21.27
C THR A 348 -53.01 -23.97 20.43
N GLY A 349 -52.88 -24.34 19.15
CA GLY A 349 -54.00 -24.93 18.37
C GLY A 349 -53.66 -25.30 16.90
N PRO A 350 -53.75 -26.58 16.48
CA PRO A 350 -53.34 -27.09 15.16
C PRO A 350 -54.49 -27.38 14.16
N THR A 351 -54.16 -27.30 12.84
CA THR A 351 -54.61 -28.03 11.60
C THR A 351 -56.09 -28.45 11.44
N PRO A 352 -56.70 -28.43 10.21
CA PRO A 352 -56.49 -29.55 9.28
C PRO A 352 -56.60 -29.27 7.76
N TYR A 353 -56.10 -30.27 7.03
CA TYR A 353 -56.12 -30.56 5.60
C TYR A 353 -57.46 -30.38 4.89
N ASP A 354 -57.40 -30.08 3.59
CA ASP A 354 -58.43 -30.50 2.63
C ASP A 354 -57.80 -31.03 1.33
N VAL A 355 -58.38 -32.11 0.83
CA VAL A 355 -57.94 -32.93 -0.31
C VAL A 355 -59.07 -32.91 -1.34
N THR A 356 -58.81 -32.39 -2.53
CA THR A 356 -59.56 -32.63 -3.78
C THR A 356 -58.69 -32.08 -4.92
N GLY A 357 -58.42 -32.70 -6.06
CA GLY A 357 -59.10 -33.76 -6.80
C GLY A 357 -59.31 -33.25 -8.23
N THR A 358 -58.92 -34.04 -9.25
CA THR A 358 -59.07 -33.85 -10.71
C THR A 358 -57.99 -32.97 -11.38
N GLY A 359 -57.26 -33.35 -12.44
CA GLY A 359 -57.38 -34.42 -13.41
C GLY A 359 -57.61 -33.82 -14.80
N TYR A 360 -56.54 -33.60 -15.59
CA TYR A 360 -56.64 -33.48 -17.06
C TYR A 360 -55.30 -33.85 -17.74
N VAL A 361 -55.46 -34.64 -18.80
CA VAL A 361 -54.45 -35.23 -19.68
C VAL A 361 -54.22 -34.33 -20.90
N SER A 362 -52.98 -34.27 -21.37
CA SER A 362 -52.48 -33.96 -22.74
C SER A 362 -51.20 -33.12 -22.58
N GLY A 363 -50.01 -33.46 -23.07
CA GLY A 363 -49.63 -34.18 -24.28
C GLY A 363 -48.62 -33.27 -25.01
N GLY A 364 -47.34 -33.69 -25.11
CA GLY A 364 -46.36 -32.98 -25.95
C GLY A 364 -44.90 -33.30 -25.62
N PRO A 365 -43.98 -33.28 -26.61
CA PRO A 365 -42.90 -34.26 -26.68
C PRO A 365 -41.46 -33.69 -26.58
N SER A 366 -40.54 -34.62 -26.35
CA SER A 366 -39.13 -34.65 -26.81
C SER A 366 -38.15 -33.57 -26.34
N SER A 367 -37.14 -33.99 -25.59
CA SER A 367 -35.74 -33.59 -25.80
C SER A 367 -34.77 -34.68 -25.30
N PRO A 368 -33.65 -34.93 -25.99
CA PRO A 368 -32.81 -36.09 -25.78
C PRO A 368 -31.82 -35.88 -24.63
N SER A 369 -31.69 -36.91 -23.79
CA SER A 369 -30.62 -37.10 -22.82
C SER A 369 -29.30 -37.40 -23.54
N PHE A 370 -28.31 -36.54 -23.33
CA PHE A 370 -26.92 -36.77 -23.72
C PHE A 370 -26.26 -37.78 -22.76
N ASP A 371 -25.71 -38.84 -23.33
CA ASP A 371 -24.90 -39.87 -22.71
C ASP A 371 -23.42 -39.57 -22.99
N PRO A 372 -22.53 -39.40 -22.00
CA PRO A 372 -21.10 -39.30 -22.23
C PRO A 372 -20.40 -40.57 -21.76
N HIS A 373 -20.54 -41.64 -22.52
CA HIS A 373 -19.53 -42.70 -22.55
C HIS A 373 -19.03 -42.84 -23.98
N LEU A 374 -17.75 -42.54 -24.22
CA LEU A 374 -16.78 -43.42 -24.90
C LEU A 374 -15.43 -42.72 -25.13
N MET A 375 -14.40 -43.40 -24.63
CA MET A 375 -13.09 -43.66 -25.26
C MET A 375 -12.13 -42.51 -25.58
N TYR A 376 -11.03 -42.48 -24.83
CA TYR A 376 -9.73 -42.08 -25.35
C TYR A 376 -8.76 -43.26 -25.24
N ASN A 377 -8.23 -43.67 -26.40
CA ASN A 377 -7.15 -44.65 -26.56
C ASN A 377 -5.79 -43.96 -26.34
N PRO A 378 -4.84 -44.58 -25.62
CA PRO A 378 -3.44 -44.16 -25.67
C PRO A 378 -2.70 -44.84 -26.83
N VAL A 379 -1.97 -44.05 -27.62
CA VAL A 379 -1.02 -44.51 -28.64
C VAL A 379 0.32 -44.85 -27.97
N PRO A 380 0.97 -45.98 -28.31
CA PRO A 380 2.29 -46.32 -27.78
C PRO A 380 3.40 -45.73 -28.66
N VAL A 381 4.38 -45.06 -28.05
CA VAL A 381 5.66 -44.73 -28.70
C VAL A 381 6.75 -45.59 -28.08
N ALA A 382 7.30 -46.48 -28.90
CA ALA A 382 8.42 -47.34 -28.59
C ALA A 382 9.74 -46.75 -29.13
N GLY A 383 10.79 -46.79 -28.31
CA GLY A 383 12.08 -47.34 -28.74
C GLY A 383 13.21 -46.40 -29.22
N GLY A 384 13.93 -45.79 -28.26
CA GLY A 384 15.41 -45.64 -28.13
C GLY A 384 16.30 -45.16 -29.32
N PRO A 385 17.65 -45.20 -29.20
CA PRO A 385 18.49 -45.28 -27.99
C PRO A 385 19.67 -44.25 -27.96
N GLY A 386 20.15 -43.95 -26.74
CA GLY A 386 21.57 -43.75 -26.39
C GLY A 386 22.34 -42.52 -26.90
N HIS A 387 22.92 -41.74 -25.98
CA HIS A 387 24.38 -41.58 -25.88
C HIS A 387 24.83 -40.61 -24.76
N ARG A 388 25.85 -41.08 -24.03
CA ARG A 388 27.06 -40.37 -23.57
C ARG A 388 26.93 -39.30 -22.49
N SER A 389 27.23 -39.75 -21.28
CA SER A 389 28.15 -39.11 -20.35
C SER A 389 29.39 -38.50 -21.04
N MET A 390 29.72 -37.26 -20.67
CA MET A 390 31.01 -36.60 -20.87
C MET A 390 31.28 -35.66 -19.67
N PRO A 391 32.55 -35.30 -19.40
CA PRO A 391 33.09 -35.17 -18.06
C PRO A 391 33.35 -33.72 -17.64
N SER A 392 33.53 -33.55 -16.33
CA SER A 392 34.17 -32.39 -15.72
C SER A 392 35.59 -32.21 -16.26
N GLN A 393 35.85 -31.11 -16.97
CA GLN A 393 37.20 -30.59 -17.15
C GLN A 393 37.37 -29.38 -16.23
N SER A 394 38.25 -29.57 -15.25
CA SER A 394 38.96 -28.51 -14.55
C SER A 394 39.92 -27.84 -15.53
N THR A 395 39.73 -26.55 -15.76
CA THR A 395 40.75 -25.72 -16.42
C THR A 395 41.34 -24.79 -15.37
N ASP A 396 42.51 -25.20 -14.89
CA ASP A 396 43.45 -24.37 -14.16
C ASP A 396 44.09 -23.41 -15.18
N GLN A 397 43.85 -22.11 -15.03
CA GLN A 397 44.55 -21.07 -15.79
C GLN A 397 45.00 -19.96 -14.83
N THR A 398 46.19 -20.18 -14.28
CA THR A 398 47.20 -19.15 -14.06
C THR A 398 47.44 -18.36 -15.34
N TYR A 399 47.34 -17.02 -15.30
CA TYR A 399 48.29 -16.11 -15.95
C TYR A 399 48.14 -14.67 -15.40
N ASP A 400 49.21 -14.26 -14.73
CA ASP A 400 49.93 -12.99 -14.79
C ASP A 400 49.20 -11.64 -14.77
N HIS A 401 49.46 -10.95 -13.65
CA HIS A 401 49.57 -9.51 -13.49
C HIS A 401 50.41 -8.83 -14.58
N PRO A 402 50.02 -7.61 -14.98
CA PRO A 402 51.00 -6.55 -15.14
C PRO A 402 50.67 -5.34 -14.26
N THR A 403 51.65 -4.99 -13.45
CA THR A 403 51.81 -3.74 -12.72
C THR A 403 52.02 -2.60 -13.73
N ILE A 404 51.15 -1.61 -13.75
CA ILE A 404 51.45 -0.31 -14.37
C ILE A 404 51.13 0.81 -13.38
N ALA A 405 52.20 1.44 -12.91
CA ALA A 405 52.21 2.68 -12.18
C ALA A 405 51.84 3.84 -13.12
N GLY A 406 50.90 4.68 -12.70
CA GLY A 406 50.56 5.94 -13.37
C GLY A 406 49.92 6.89 -12.38
N SER A 407 50.70 7.86 -11.90
CA SER A 407 50.25 8.96 -11.05
C SER A 407 49.22 9.84 -11.76
N PRO A 408 48.16 10.33 -11.08
CA PRO A 408 47.28 11.34 -11.65
C PRO A 408 47.88 12.76 -11.48
N PRO A 409 47.70 13.67 -12.47
CA PRO A 409 48.12 15.05 -12.35
C PRO A 409 47.15 15.86 -11.47
N ALA A 410 47.74 16.81 -10.74
CA ALA A 410 47.06 17.76 -9.87
C ALA A 410 46.09 18.68 -10.65
N MET A 411 44.87 18.80 -10.14
CA MET A 411 43.87 19.80 -10.58
C MET A 411 43.99 21.08 -9.74
N PRO A 412 43.91 22.28 -10.35
CA PRO A 412 43.95 23.54 -9.61
C PRO A 412 42.57 23.90 -9.05
N HIS A 413 42.56 24.28 -7.77
CA HIS A 413 41.41 24.86 -7.08
C HIS A 413 41.04 26.23 -7.65
N HIS A 414 39.77 26.41 -8.03
CA HIS A 414 39.11 27.71 -8.12
C HIS A 414 37.84 27.71 -7.26
N PRO A 415 37.61 28.74 -6.42
CA PRO A 415 36.39 28.87 -5.63
C PRO A 415 35.25 29.50 -6.44
N PRO A 416 34.00 29.03 -6.35
CA PRO A 416 32.86 29.76 -6.90
C PRO A 416 32.41 30.86 -5.94
N THR A 417 32.49 32.10 -6.42
CA THR A 417 31.78 33.26 -5.90
C THR A 417 30.26 33.07 -6.05
N PHE A 418 29.55 33.06 -4.93
CA PHE A 418 28.08 33.15 -4.89
C PHE A 418 27.63 34.59 -5.17
N THR A 419 27.00 34.82 -6.31
CA THR A 419 26.18 36.02 -6.56
C THR A 419 24.71 35.70 -6.37
N LYS A 420 24.13 36.38 -5.38
CA LYS A 420 22.70 36.47 -5.06
C LYS A 420 21.96 37.10 -6.25
N ALA A 421 21.06 36.38 -6.90
CA ALA A 421 20.11 36.96 -7.85
C ALA A 421 18.68 36.63 -7.42
N GLN A 422 17.89 37.69 -7.32
CA GLN A 422 16.53 37.75 -6.83
C GLN A 422 15.56 37.06 -7.80
N LEU A 423 14.74 36.14 -7.29
CA LEU A 423 13.54 35.64 -7.95
C LEU A 423 12.39 36.59 -7.62
N ALA A 424 11.95 37.34 -8.63
CA ALA A 424 10.63 37.95 -8.67
C ALA A 424 9.94 37.40 -9.93
N TYR A 425 9.03 36.45 -9.76
CA TYR A 425 8.12 36.02 -10.81
C TYR A 425 6.69 36.18 -10.32
N GLY A 426 5.97 37.06 -11.03
CA GLY A 426 4.57 37.35 -10.80
C GLY A 426 3.69 36.23 -11.35
N ILE A 427 2.67 35.89 -10.57
CA ILE A 427 1.59 34.98 -10.93
C ILE A 427 0.49 35.82 -11.61
N SER A 428 0.19 35.51 -12.86
CA SER A 428 -1.01 35.98 -13.55
C SER A 428 -1.95 34.79 -13.79
N ASN A 429 -3.06 34.76 -13.04
CA ASN A 429 -4.23 33.92 -13.33
C ASN A 429 -4.98 34.45 -14.56
N PRO A 430 -5.61 33.57 -15.34
CA PRO A 430 -6.83 33.93 -16.05
C PRO A 430 -8.05 33.22 -15.45
N ASP A 431 -9.04 34.05 -15.09
CA ASP A 431 -10.46 33.72 -14.98
C ASP A 431 -10.99 32.98 -16.22
N PRO A 432 -12.10 32.24 -16.08
CA PRO A 432 -13.18 32.51 -17.02
C PRO A 432 -14.55 32.63 -16.36
N SER A 433 -15.20 33.75 -16.66
CA SER A 433 -16.59 34.03 -16.36
C SER A 433 -17.47 33.84 -17.61
N VAL A 434 -18.65 33.22 -17.41
CA VAL A 434 -19.97 33.59 -18.00
C VAL A 434 -20.44 32.92 -19.32
N SER A 435 -21.39 31.98 -19.11
CA SER A 435 -22.81 31.98 -19.57
C SER A 435 -23.20 31.77 -21.04
N SER A 436 -24.01 30.72 -21.29
CA SER A 436 -25.46 30.78 -21.59
C SER A 436 -25.89 29.72 -22.62
N GLY A 437 -27.02 29.02 -22.36
CA GLY A 437 -27.58 28.08 -23.35
C GLY A 437 -28.70 27.14 -22.89
N GLN A 438 -29.83 27.70 -22.46
CA GLN A 438 -31.23 27.21 -22.53
C GLN A 438 -31.58 25.70 -22.63
N SER A 439 -32.37 25.27 -21.62
CA SER A 439 -33.68 24.58 -21.68
C SER A 439 -34.00 23.56 -22.78
N ARG A 440 -34.33 22.34 -22.35
CA ARG A 440 -35.57 21.65 -22.77
C ARG A 440 -36.06 20.63 -21.73
N THR A 441 -37.29 20.86 -21.30
CA THR A 441 -38.17 19.99 -20.53
C THR A 441 -38.58 18.74 -21.31
N HIS A 442 -38.60 17.57 -20.67
CA HIS A 442 -39.56 16.51 -20.98
C HIS A 442 -39.92 15.73 -19.71
N GLN A 443 -41.19 15.88 -19.29
CA GLN A 443 -41.92 14.97 -18.41
C GLN A 443 -42.37 13.74 -19.20
N THR A 444 -42.23 12.56 -18.59
CA THR A 444 -43.08 11.34 -18.67
C THR A 444 -42.29 10.24 -17.95
N SER A 445 -42.80 9.24 -17.26
CA SER A 445 -44.08 8.86 -16.66
C SER A 445 -43.73 7.65 -15.78
N ALA A 446 -44.50 7.41 -14.73
CA ALA A 446 -44.34 6.28 -13.81
C ALA A 446 -44.49 4.90 -14.48
N SER A 447 -43.79 3.89 -13.98
CA SER A 447 -44.33 2.54 -13.79
C SER A 447 -43.48 1.71 -12.83
N ASP A 448 -44.18 1.02 -11.93
CA ASP A 448 -43.77 -0.08 -11.03
C ASP A 448 -42.83 -1.10 -11.71
N GLY A 449 -41.88 -1.78 -11.07
CA GLY A 449 -41.96 -2.53 -9.82
C GLY A 449 -42.25 -4.01 -10.12
N ASN A 450 -41.23 -4.89 -10.14
CA ASN A 450 -41.32 -6.22 -9.50
C ASN A 450 -39.99 -6.99 -9.47
N THR A 451 -39.74 -7.60 -8.31
CA THR A 451 -38.61 -8.44 -7.92
C THR A 451 -38.89 -9.93 -8.18
N ASN A 452 -37.91 -10.67 -8.70
CA ASN A 452 -38.03 -12.12 -8.93
C ASN A 452 -37.14 -12.94 -7.96
N GLY A 453 -37.83 -13.68 -7.07
CA GLY A 453 -37.72 -15.12 -6.85
C GLY A 453 -36.37 -15.75 -6.47
N SER A 454 -36.20 -16.03 -5.16
CA SER A 454 -35.21 -16.97 -4.63
C SER A 454 -35.68 -18.42 -4.75
N THR A 455 -34.83 -19.30 -5.29
CA THR A 455 -35.02 -20.76 -5.30
C THR A 455 -34.33 -21.41 -4.10
N GLY A 456 -35.01 -22.40 -3.49
CA GLY A 456 -34.61 -23.08 -2.26
C GLY A 456 -33.40 -24.00 -2.40
N VAL A 457 -32.59 -24.00 -1.36
CA VAL A 457 -31.29 -24.65 -1.19
C VAL A 457 -31.46 -26.14 -0.83
N GLY A 458 -30.80 -27.02 -1.57
CA GLY A 458 -30.61 -28.42 -1.21
C GLY A 458 -29.32 -28.58 -0.39
N SER A 459 -29.39 -29.28 0.74
CA SER A 459 -28.25 -29.56 1.61
C SER A 459 -27.17 -30.35 0.88
N ARG A 460 -26.01 -29.74 0.67
CA ARG A 460 -24.84 -30.34 0.00
C ARG A 460 -23.86 -30.83 1.06
N VAL A 461 -23.56 -32.13 1.04
CA VAL A 461 -22.48 -32.71 1.86
C VAL A 461 -21.17 -32.52 1.11
N ILE A 462 -20.21 -31.83 1.73
CA ILE A 462 -18.86 -31.61 1.17
C ILE A 462 -17.85 -32.27 2.11
N ARG A 463 -16.97 -33.10 1.55
CA ARG A 463 -15.88 -33.76 2.28
C ARG A 463 -14.58 -33.04 1.95
N HIS A 464 -13.88 -32.56 2.97
CA HIS A 464 -12.65 -31.79 2.83
C HIS A 464 -11.44 -32.66 3.15
N GLU A 465 -10.37 -32.53 2.35
CA GLU A 465 -9.10 -33.27 2.51
C GLU A 465 -7.94 -32.34 2.92
N ASP A 466 -8.20 -31.10 3.34
CA ASP A 466 -7.18 -30.12 3.75
C ASP A 466 -7.34 -29.65 5.22
N SER A 467 -6.24 -29.17 5.81
CA SER A 467 -6.15 -28.81 7.24
C SER A 467 -6.20 -27.29 7.51
N GLY A 468 -6.88 -26.52 6.65
CA GLY A 468 -6.91 -25.05 6.72
C GLY A 468 -8.08 -24.48 7.52
N VAL A 469 -7.84 -23.39 8.26
CA VAL A 469 -8.87 -22.58 8.96
C VAL A 469 -9.81 -21.91 7.95
N ARG A 470 -11.13 -22.02 8.15
CA ARG A 470 -12.15 -21.44 7.26
C ARG A 470 -13.04 -20.43 7.98
N LEU A 471 -13.41 -19.36 7.26
CA LEU A 471 -14.32 -18.30 7.70
C LEU A 471 -15.78 -18.70 7.41
N ASN A 472 -16.68 -18.40 8.34
CA ASN A 472 -18.08 -18.83 8.33
C ASN A 472 -18.83 -18.47 7.04
N SER A 473 -19.40 -19.48 6.39
CA SER A 473 -20.41 -19.33 5.33
C SER A 473 -21.82 -19.40 5.96
N PRO A 474 -22.82 -18.65 5.47
CA PRO A 474 -24.17 -18.63 6.04
C PRO A 474 -25.07 -19.81 5.62
N GLU A 475 -24.50 -20.96 5.23
CA GLU A 475 -25.26 -22.16 4.83
C GLU A 475 -25.11 -23.29 5.86
N ASP A 476 -26.22 -23.95 6.21
CA ASP A 476 -26.24 -25.17 7.06
C ASP A 476 -25.57 -26.35 6.33
N VAL A 477 -24.24 -26.48 6.48
CA VAL A 477 -23.45 -27.60 5.96
C VAL A 477 -23.08 -28.53 7.11
N VAL A 478 -23.42 -29.82 6.97
CA VAL A 478 -23.00 -30.86 7.91
C VAL A 478 -21.57 -31.28 7.60
N GLU A 479 -20.60 -30.82 8.40
CA GLU A 479 -19.19 -31.17 8.29
C GLU A 479 -18.88 -32.52 8.96
N ILE A 480 -18.16 -33.39 8.26
CA ILE A 480 -17.70 -34.68 8.79
C ILE A 480 -16.17 -34.58 8.97
N PRO A 481 -15.64 -34.72 10.20
CA PRO A 481 -14.20 -34.60 10.45
C PRO A 481 -13.38 -35.71 9.77
N PRO A 482 -12.12 -35.44 9.39
CA PRO A 482 -11.24 -36.44 8.81
C PRO A 482 -10.90 -37.56 9.82
N MET A 483 -10.92 -38.81 9.35
CA MET A 483 -10.51 -39.96 10.16
C MET A 483 -8.99 -40.13 10.09
N TYR A 484 -8.31 -39.96 11.22
CA TYR A 484 -6.88 -40.25 11.34
C TYR A 484 -6.66 -41.74 11.61
N THR A 485 -5.71 -42.35 10.91
CA THR A 485 -5.23 -43.70 11.20
C THR A 485 -4.28 -43.64 12.40
N PRO A 486 -4.42 -44.52 13.41
CA PRO A 486 -3.51 -44.55 14.54
C PRO A 486 -2.12 -45.04 14.12
N SER A 487 -1.08 -44.37 14.64
CA SER A 487 0.33 -44.75 14.54
C SER A 487 0.81 -45.46 15.79
#